data_AF-A0A2V1AGI1-F1
#
_entry.id   AF-A0A2V1AGI1-F1
#
_cell.length_a   1.000
_cell.length_b   1.000
_cell.length_c   1.000
_cell.angle_alpha   90.00
_cell.angle_beta   90.00
_cell.angle_gamma   90.00
#
_symmetry.space_group_name_H-M   'P 1'
#
loop_
_entity.id
_entity.type
_entity.pdbx_description
1 polymer ?
#
loop_
_entity_poly.entity_id
_entity_poly.type
_entity_poly.pdbx_seq_one_letter_code
_entity_poly.pdbx_strand_id
1 'polypeptide(L)'
;MYPIYFIESLDNPNGFYRAVEEEIQKLPSNYITHDTFTVAANEKAWTVTGLLLKNVDVLEDTTSLEQARKKEGVFNFGSGPNLNDGKPRILFSLLRREQLHYNPGYTYWDTQKTILGIRCVHVGDSRIPLEYAVSQMSLPKYRKSSKPKKAVKSENPIFLSLQSIVTAGASVADFLQLKLYQNEAFICRCQETFDATYVKVALEEHTWCKVLSKVGFKVQEEVREITLRDKEIYFTFKKSGFKTDGSRFSININDEVFNCELPNIGPSFISDDCARTYTLRIELTFYCTTGKCSSTLSTSINLDVAIENHVSTFKPLKQPQRKQTLLFFDKIPMTPNIVSDVASSTALRTTNVPQCLGLDLDKFLTLKVTVPENQTLKLIGLRVKLLQKKIRVLPGGLHDVKNKWFKLKRNTSQSSFYKTGTTKIDGSRYRCKIPNVEPSILSNGLLITYRLFVFLKFQKKNKTVFLGNGINLDMMTNETSCLVSPPSYSEG
;
A
#
# COMPACT_ATOMS: atom_id res chain seq x y z
N MET A 1 2.74 -17.05 -1.79
CA MET A 1 3.27 -15.76 -1.30
C MET A 1 2.94 -15.66 0.17
N TYR A 2 3.94 -15.40 1.01
CA TYR A 2 3.81 -15.39 2.46
C TYR A 2 4.21 -14.03 3.02
N PRO A 3 3.26 -13.23 3.57
CA PRO A 3 3.58 -11.97 4.21
C PRO A 3 4.01 -12.20 5.66
N ILE A 4 5.28 -11.93 5.96
CA ILE A 4 5.87 -12.07 7.29
C ILE A 4 6.07 -10.68 7.87
N TYR A 5 5.59 -10.43 9.08
CA TYR A 5 5.73 -9.12 9.71
C TYR A 5 6.64 -9.17 10.93
N PHE A 6 7.38 -8.08 11.11
CA PHE A 6 8.23 -7.81 12.25
C PHE A 6 7.75 -6.52 12.89
N ILE A 7 7.59 -6.51 14.21
CA ILE A 7 7.10 -5.35 14.95
C ILE A 7 8.06 -5.10 16.11
N GLU A 8 8.77 -3.99 16.06
CA GLU A 8 9.90 -3.74 16.95
C GLU A 8 9.83 -2.35 17.56
N SER A 9 10.33 -2.21 18.78
CA SER A 9 10.55 -0.90 19.39
C SER A 9 11.93 -0.40 19.01
N LEU A 10 12.08 0.91 18.75
CA LEU A 10 13.41 1.49 18.51
C LEU A 10 14.38 1.31 19.70
N ASP A 11 13.85 1.18 20.92
CA ASP A 11 14.67 0.99 22.13
C ASP A 11 15.26 -0.42 22.21
N ASN A 12 14.66 -1.38 21.51
CA ASN A 12 15.08 -2.77 21.48
C ASN A 12 14.82 -3.35 20.09
N PRO A 13 15.67 -3.03 19.09
CA PRO A 13 15.53 -3.57 17.76
C PRO A 13 15.74 -5.09 17.84
N ASN A 14 14.66 -5.84 17.65
CA ASN A 14 14.74 -7.28 17.47
C ASN A 14 15.40 -7.56 16.10
N GLY A 15 15.78 -8.80 15.84
CA GLY A 15 16.63 -9.16 14.70
C GLY A 15 16.03 -8.97 13.29
N PHE A 16 15.02 -8.12 13.05
CA PHE A 16 14.42 -7.89 11.73
C PHE A 16 15.45 -7.60 10.63
N TYR A 17 16.34 -6.63 10.86
CA TYR A 17 17.35 -6.22 9.87
C TYR A 17 18.14 -7.44 9.42
N ARG A 18 18.53 -8.27 10.39
CA ARG A 18 19.25 -9.51 10.16
C ARG A 18 18.38 -10.56 9.45
N ALA A 19 17.09 -10.70 9.77
CA ALA A 19 16.22 -11.67 9.11
C ALA A 19 16.00 -11.34 7.62
N VAL A 20 15.75 -10.08 7.27
CA VAL A 20 15.61 -9.65 5.87
C VAL A 20 16.94 -9.71 5.14
N GLU A 21 18.01 -9.25 5.78
CA GLU A 21 19.35 -9.32 5.21
C GLU A 21 19.76 -10.76 4.92
N GLU A 22 19.56 -11.68 5.86
CA GLU A 22 19.87 -13.10 5.67
C GLU A 22 19.04 -13.72 4.54
N GLU A 23 17.75 -13.41 4.45
CA GLU A 23 16.89 -13.93 3.37
C GLU A 23 17.33 -13.41 2.00
N ILE A 24 17.61 -12.11 1.90
CA ILE A 24 18.10 -11.48 0.67
C ILE A 24 19.46 -12.06 0.25
N GLN A 25 20.36 -12.28 1.20
CA GLN A 25 21.72 -12.77 0.90
C GLN A 25 21.73 -14.25 0.54
N LYS A 26 20.93 -15.08 1.24
CA LYS A 26 20.98 -16.54 1.11
C LYS A 26 20.05 -17.05 0.01
N LEU A 27 18.86 -16.46 -0.11
CA LEU A 27 17.81 -16.90 -1.03
C LEU A 27 17.17 -15.70 -1.76
N PRO A 28 17.95 -14.92 -2.54
CA PRO A 28 17.44 -13.73 -3.23
C PRO A 28 16.27 -14.03 -4.18
N SER A 29 16.20 -15.24 -4.73
CA SER A 29 15.10 -15.67 -5.60
C SER A 29 13.78 -15.86 -4.85
N ASN A 30 13.81 -16.03 -3.52
CA ASN A 30 12.63 -16.17 -2.67
C ASN A 30 12.07 -14.82 -2.21
N TYR A 31 12.92 -13.80 -2.10
CA TYR A 31 12.54 -12.44 -1.77
C TYR A 31 11.71 -11.78 -2.89
N ILE A 32 10.61 -11.12 -2.55
CA ILE A 32 9.77 -10.34 -3.49
C ILE A 32 9.88 -8.85 -3.20
N THR A 33 9.49 -8.43 -2.00
CA THR A 33 9.50 -7.03 -1.56
C THR A 33 9.44 -6.94 -0.04
N HIS A 34 9.76 -5.78 0.52
CA HIS A 34 9.42 -5.45 1.90
C HIS A 34 8.99 -3.99 2.01
N ASP A 35 8.13 -3.71 2.99
CA ASP A 35 7.65 -2.37 3.32
C ASP A 35 7.83 -2.09 4.80
N THR A 36 8.48 -0.98 5.14
CA THR A 36 8.75 -0.57 6.52
C THR A 36 7.94 0.68 6.89
N PHE A 37 7.33 0.66 8.06
CA PHE A 37 6.48 1.72 8.59
C PHE A 37 6.86 2.03 10.04
N THR A 38 7.32 3.25 10.32
CA THR A 38 7.72 3.68 11.67
C THR A 38 6.74 4.71 12.21
N VAL A 39 6.31 4.52 13.45
CA VAL A 39 5.34 5.37 14.13
C VAL A 39 5.66 5.56 15.60
N ALA A 40 5.30 6.72 16.14
CA ALA A 40 5.38 6.98 17.57
C ALA A 40 4.00 6.75 18.22
N ALA A 41 3.99 5.97 19.31
CA ALA A 41 2.81 5.66 20.10
C ALA A 41 3.22 5.50 21.57
N ASN A 42 2.47 6.12 22.50
CA ASN A 42 2.73 6.03 23.95
C ASN A 42 4.19 6.33 24.31
N GLU A 43 4.71 7.45 23.78
CA GLU A 43 6.11 7.93 23.98
C GLU A 43 7.21 7.01 23.43
N LYS A 44 6.84 5.90 22.79
CA LYS A 44 7.78 4.97 22.14
C LYS A 44 7.63 5.02 20.64
N ALA A 45 8.74 4.79 19.94
CA ALA A 45 8.73 4.56 18.52
C ALA A 45 8.69 3.06 18.21
N TRP A 46 7.83 2.70 17.26
CA TRP A 46 7.60 1.36 16.78
C TRP A 46 7.86 1.31 15.29
N THR A 47 8.53 0.27 14.83
CA THR A 47 8.73 -0.03 13.44
C THR A 47 8.01 -1.33 13.10
N VAL A 48 7.20 -1.28 12.05
CA VAL A 48 6.50 -2.42 11.48
C VAL A 48 7.09 -2.67 10.10
N THR A 49 7.66 -3.85 9.88
CA THR A 49 8.12 -4.24 8.55
C THR A 49 7.39 -5.47 8.07
N GLY A 50 6.75 -5.37 6.90
CA GLY A 50 6.20 -6.51 6.18
C GLY A 50 7.19 -6.98 5.12
N LEU A 51 7.63 -8.23 5.21
CA LEU A 51 8.45 -8.94 4.24
C LEU A 51 7.57 -9.89 3.43
N LEU A 52 7.58 -9.79 2.11
CA LEU A 52 6.84 -10.68 1.22
C LEU A 52 7.79 -11.67 0.55
N LEU A 53 7.54 -12.96 0.78
CA LEU A 53 8.33 -14.06 0.23
C LEU A 53 7.52 -14.93 -0.72
N LYS A 54 8.19 -15.60 -1.66
CA LYS A 54 7.55 -16.58 -2.56
C LYS A 54 7.09 -17.80 -1.76
N ASN A 55 8.01 -18.38 -0.98
CA ASN A 55 7.84 -19.58 -0.16
C ASN A 55 8.44 -19.38 1.23
N VAL A 56 8.01 -20.20 2.20
CA VAL A 56 8.58 -20.28 3.54
C VAL A 56 8.64 -21.74 3.97
N ASP A 57 9.71 -22.12 4.67
CA ASP A 57 9.85 -23.46 5.25
C ASP A 57 8.86 -23.62 6.42
N VAL A 58 7.86 -24.47 6.23
CA VAL A 58 6.88 -24.81 7.26
C VAL A 58 7.37 -26.04 8.05
N LEU A 59 7.40 -25.91 9.38
CA LEU A 59 7.73 -26.99 10.31
C LEU A 59 6.45 -27.73 10.72
N GLU A 60 6.53 -29.06 10.83
CA GLU A 60 5.41 -29.91 11.26
C GLU A 60 5.14 -29.86 12.77
N ASP A 61 6.17 -29.59 13.59
CA ASP A 61 6.00 -29.37 15.03
C ASP A 61 5.17 -28.10 15.30
N THR A 62 4.32 -28.13 16.32
CA THR A 62 3.47 -26.99 16.73
C THR A 62 3.83 -26.42 18.10
N THR A 63 4.90 -26.91 18.75
CA THR A 63 5.25 -26.54 20.12
C THR A 63 5.49 -25.02 20.29
N SER A 64 6.18 -24.38 19.34
CA SER A 64 6.44 -22.94 19.41
C SER A 64 5.17 -22.14 19.14
N LEU A 65 4.31 -22.65 18.25
CA LEU A 65 3.02 -22.04 17.93
C LEU A 65 2.07 -22.05 19.13
N GLU A 66 2.00 -23.13 19.88
CA GLU A 66 1.19 -23.21 21.11
C GLU A 66 1.66 -22.20 22.17
N GLN A 67 2.98 -22.04 22.33
CA GLN A 67 3.55 -21.03 23.23
C GLN A 67 3.23 -19.61 22.77
N ALA A 68 3.37 -19.33 21.47
CA ALA A 68 3.05 -18.04 20.88
C ALA A 68 1.56 -17.70 21.05
N ARG A 69 0.67 -18.66 20.79
CA ARG A 69 -0.78 -18.53 21.02
C ARG A 69 -1.11 -18.23 22.48
N LYS A 70 -0.51 -18.96 23.42
CA LYS A 70 -0.68 -18.72 24.86
C LYS A 70 -0.21 -17.31 25.26
N LYS A 71 0.92 -16.85 24.71
CA LYS A 71 1.46 -15.50 24.94
C LYS A 71 0.56 -14.40 24.40
N GLU A 72 -0.13 -14.66 23.29
CA GLU A 72 -1.08 -13.73 22.67
C GLU A 72 -2.52 -13.85 23.23
N GLY A 73 -2.81 -14.86 24.04
CA GLY A 73 -4.14 -15.11 24.60
C GLY A 73 -5.11 -15.81 23.64
N VAL A 74 -4.61 -16.50 22.60
CA VAL A 74 -5.40 -17.16 21.55
C VAL A 74 -5.57 -18.65 21.85
N PHE A 75 -6.50 -18.99 22.74
CA PHE A 75 -6.67 -20.35 23.25
C PHE A 75 -7.58 -21.24 22.39
N ASN A 76 -8.62 -20.67 21.78
CA ASN A 76 -9.64 -21.40 21.04
C ASN A 76 -9.86 -20.80 19.64
N PHE A 77 -10.53 -21.54 18.76
CA PHE A 77 -10.98 -21.02 17.47
C PHE A 77 -11.77 -19.72 17.67
N GLY A 78 -11.39 -18.66 16.97
CA GLY A 78 -12.05 -17.36 17.07
C GLY A 78 -11.72 -16.57 18.34
N SER A 79 -10.85 -17.03 19.26
CA SER A 79 -10.51 -16.22 20.45
C SER A 79 -9.64 -15.01 20.10
N GLY A 80 -10.00 -13.80 20.53
CA GLY A 80 -9.23 -12.57 20.26
C GLY A 80 -7.87 -12.54 20.97
N PRO A 81 -6.85 -11.83 20.44
CA PRO A 81 -5.62 -11.59 21.20
C PRO A 81 -5.88 -10.66 22.39
N ASN A 82 -5.02 -10.71 23.42
CA ASN A 82 -5.08 -9.77 24.54
C ASN A 82 -4.59 -8.39 24.11
N LEU A 83 -5.50 -7.42 24.00
CA LEU A 83 -5.19 -6.06 23.56
C LEU A 83 -4.78 -5.11 24.71
N ASN A 84 -4.88 -5.57 25.97
CA ASN A 84 -4.63 -4.75 27.16
C ASN A 84 -3.20 -4.88 27.69
N ASP A 85 -2.33 -5.63 27.02
CA ASP A 85 -0.93 -5.84 27.44
C ASP A 85 0.05 -4.75 26.94
N GLY A 86 -0.47 -3.75 26.22
CA GLY A 86 0.32 -2.64 25.68
C GLY A 86 1.25 -3.01 24.53
N LYS A 87 1.25 -4.27 24.07
CA LYS A 87 2.08 -4.70 22.94
C LYS A 87 1.49 -4.24 21.61
N PRO A 88 2.35 -3.89 20.63
CA PRO A 88 1.91 -3.50 19.31
C PRO A 88 1.40 -4.70 18.51
N ARG A 89 0.29 -4.52 17.80
CA ARG A 89 -0.26 -5.52 16.86
C ARG A 89 -0.79 -4.84 15.63
N ILE A 90 -0.65 -5.46 14.47
CA ILE A 90 -1.39 -5.08 13.27
C ILE A 90 -2.77 -5.73 13.35
N LEU A 91 -3.83 -4.94 13.23
CA LEU A 91 -5.22 -5.40 13.30
C LEU A 91 -6.04 -4.71 12.23
N PHE A 92 -7.10 -5.37 11.78
CA PHE A 92 -8.16 -4.69 11.05
C PHE A 92 -9.16 -4.10 12.04
N SER A 93 -9.55 -2.86 11.83
CA SER A 93 -10.45 -2.12 12.72
C SER A 93 -11.55 -1.44 11.94
N LEU A 94 -12.77 -1.52 12.47
CA LEU A 94 -13.89 -0.67 12.09
C LEU A 94 -13.96 0.50 13.07
N LEU A 95 -13.65 1.70 12.60
CA LEU A 95 -13.56 2.88 13.47
C LEU A 95 -14.03 4.15 12.77
N ARG A 96 -14.31 5.19 13.55
CA ARG A 96 -14.55 6.55 13.04
C ARG A 96 -13.22 7.27 12.86
N ARG A 97 -13.18 8.22 11.93
CA ARG A 97 -12.00 9.03 11.63
C ARG A 97 -11.39 9.69 12.87
N GLU A 98 -12.21 10.20 13.78
CA GLU A 98 -11.78 10.84 15.03
C GLU A 98 -11.10 9.89 16.05
N GLN A 99 -11.19 8.57 15.86
CA GLN A 99 -10.57 7.59 16.74
C GLN A 99 -9.15 7.22 16.28
N LEU A 100 -8.75 7.63 15.08
CA LEU A 100 -7.39 7.43 14.58
C LEU A 100 -6.40 8.30 15.34
N HIS A 101 -5.22 7.77 15.62
CA HIS A 101 -4.15 8.48 16.28
C HIS A 101 -3.75 9.76 15.52
N TYR A 102 -3.74 9.71 14.19
CA TYR A 102 -3.60 10.88 13.33
C TYR A 102 -4.66 10.89 12.23
N ASN A 103 -5.00 12.09 11.76
CA ASN A 103 -5.95 12.26 10.67
C ASN A 103 -5.23 12.04 9.32
N PRO A 104 -5.64 11.05 8.51
CA PRO A 104 -4.95 10.71 7.27
C PRO A 104 -5.18 11.74 6.14
N GLY A 105 -6.02 12.75 6.33
CA GLY A 105 -6.12 13.92 5.43
C GLY A 105 -7.05 13.77 4.24
N TYR A 106 -7.82 12.69 4.11
CA TYR A 106 -8.77 12.54 3.01
C TYR A 106 -9.92 13.56 3.13
N THR A 107 -9.92 14.55 2.24
CA THR A 107 -10.89 15.66 2.21
C THR A 107 -12.29 15.23 1.78
N TYR A 108 -12.40 14.15 1.01
CA TYR A 108 -13.67 13.64 0.47
C TYR A 108 -14.46 12.73 1.41
N TRP A 109 -13.91 12.37 2.58
CA TRP A 109 -14.63 11.57 3.57
C TRP A 109 -15.32 12.51 4.55
N ASP A 110 -16.43 13.04 4.08
CA ASP A 110 -17.29 13.90 4.88
C ASP A 110 -17.96 13.09 6.01
N THR A 111 -18.13 13.76 7.15
CA THR A 111 -18.92 13.41 8.33
C THR A 111 -18.33 12.42 9.35
N GLN A 112 -18.41 12.84 10.63
CA GLN A 112 -18.22 12.08 11.89
C GLN A 112 -19.01 10.75 11.99
N LYS A 113 -19.81 10.42 10.97
CA LYS A 113 -20.67 9.25 10.91
C LYS A 113 -20.09 8.12 10.06
N THR A 114 -19.05 8.40 9.26
CA THR A 114 -18.44 7.39 8.41
C THR A 114 -17.60 6.42 9.24
N ILE A 115 -17.97 5.15 9.19
CA ILE A 115 -17.17 4.04 9.72
C ILE A 115 -16.21 3.59 8.63
N LEU A 116 -14.94 3.48 8.99
CA LEU A 116 -13.84 3.09 8.13
C LEU A 116 -13.37 1.71 8.53
N GLY A 117 -13.27 0.80 7.54
CA GLY A 117 -12.52 -0.44 7.67
C GLY A 117 -11.06 -0.17 7.32
N ILE A 118 -10.18 -0.26 8.30
CA ILE A 118 -8.77 0.11 8.15
C ILE A 118 -7.85 -0.85 8.88
N ARG A 119 -6.71 -1.16 8.26
CA ARG A 119 -5.60 -1.86 8.89
C ARG A 119 -4.80 -0.87 9.74
N CYS A 120 -4.63 -1.16 11.02
CA CYS A 120 -3.95 -0.30 11.97
C CYS A 120 -2.86 -1.04 12.74
N VAL A 121 -1.80 -0.33 13.10
CA VAL A 121 -0.97 -0.67 14.25
C VAL A 121 -1.72 -0.23 15.50
N HIS A 122 -2.01 -1.17 16.37
CA HIS A 122 -2.71 -1.01 17.62
C HIS A 122 -1.72 -1.10 18.76
N VAL A 123 -1.60 -0.04 19.58
CA VAL A 123 -0.69 0.01 20.73
C VAL A 123 -1.43 0.64 21.92
N GLY A 124 -1.89 -0.18 22.86
CA GLY A 124 -2.83 0.27 23.90
C GLY A 124 -4.06 0.92 23.25
N ASP A 125 -4.44 2.14 23.64
CA ASP A 125 -5.60 2.80 23.00
C ASP A 125 -5.29 3.45 21.64
N SER A 126 -4.03 3.50 21.21
CA SER A 126 -3.66 4.16 19.96
C SER A 126 -4.04 3.30 18.74
N ARG A 127 -4.77 3.91 17.79
CA ARG A 127 -5.12 3.31 16.48
C ARG A 127 -4.38 4.04 15.36
N ILE A 128 -3.24 3.52 14.97
CA ILE A 128 -2.35 4.16 14.00
C ILE A 128 -2.60 3.49 12.65
N PRO A 129 -3.13 4.20 11.63
CA PRO A 129 -3.41 3.57 10.35
C PRO A 129 -2.12 3.15 9.65
N LEU A 130 -2.03 1.88 9.25
CA LEU A 130 -0.95 1.35 8.43
C LEU A 130 -1.37 1.58 6.97
N GLU A 131 -1.04 2.75 6.42
CA GLU A 131 -1.53 3.23 5.12
C GLU A 131 -1.26 2.23 4.00
N TYR A 132 -2.30 1.49 3.57
CA TYR A 132 -2.49 0.82 2.26
C TYR A 132 -3.91 0.20 2.13
N ALA A 133 -4.70 0.14 3.21
CA ALA A 133 -6.04 -0.44 3.17
C ALA A 133 -7.08 0.50 3.77
N VAL A 134 -7.73 1.28 2.92
CA VAL A 134 -9.01 1.93 3.28
C VAL A 134 -10.05 1.30 2.37
N SER A 135 -10.82 0.36 2.91
CA SER A 135 -11.96 -0.18 2.17
C SER A 135 -13.17 0.70 2.48
N GLN A 136 -13.89 1.12 1.45
CA GLN A 136 -15.28 1.53 1.65
C GLN A 136 -16.06 0.25 1.88
N MET A 137 -16.38 -0.03 3.14
CA MET A 137 -17.17 -1.20 3.47
C MET A 137 -18.54 -1.13 2.79
N SER A 138 -18.92 -2.24 2.19
CA SER A 138 -20.27 -2.49 1.71
C SER A 138 -21.17 -3.10 2.79
N LEU A 139 -21.00 -2.78 4.09
CA LEU A 139 -21.87 -3.39 5.11
C LEU A 139 -23.29 -2.80 5.08
N PRO A 140 -24.34 -3.60 4.80
CA PRO A 140 -25.72 -3.12 4.75
C PRO A 140 -26.22 -2.60 6.10
N LYS A 141 -25.78 -3.22 7.22
CA LYS A 141 -26.20 -2.87 8.59
C LYS A 141 -25.88 -1.41 8.99
N TYR A 142 -24.90 -0.77 8.34
CA TYR A 142 -24.52 0.63 8.61
C TYR A 142 -25.06 1.63 7.57
N ARG A 143 -25.76 1.19 6.52
CA ARG A 143 -26.46 2.06 5.56
C ARG A 143 -27.79 2.54 6.13
N LYS A 144 -27.78 3.51 7.05
CA LYS A 144 -29.00 4.25 7.37
C LYS A 144 -29.32 5.24 6.23
N SER A 145 -30.21 4.82 5.33
CA SER A 145 -31.11 5.63 4.49
C SER A 145 -30.58 6.79 3.63
N SER A 146 -29.27 6.97 3.41
CA SER A 146 -28.82 7.92 2.40
C SER A 146 -29.00 7.29 1.02
N LYS A 147 -30.08 7.66 0.31
CA LYS A 147 -30.20 7.40 -1.14
C LYS A 147 -28.86 7.80 -1.78
N PRO A 148 -28.18 6.91 -2.53
CA PRO A 148 -26.91 7.26 -3.15
C PRO A 148 -27.17 8.45 -4.07
N LYS A 149 -26.69 9.64 -3.68
CA LYS A 149 -26.53 10.73 -4.64
C LYS A 149 -25.63 10.16 -5.73
N LYS A 150 -26.13 10.17 -6.98
CA LYS A 150 -25.49 9.62 -8.18
C LYS A 150 -23.98 9.51 -8.00
N ALA A 151 -23.46 8.28 -7.97
CA ALA A 151 -22.03 8.04 -7.95
C ALA A 151 -21.40 8.87 -9.07
N VAL A 152 -20.63 9.90 -8.68
CA VAL A 152 -19.82 10.65 -9.62
C VAL A 152 -18.87 9.62 -10.22
N LYS A 153 -18.92 9.44 -11.55
CA LYS A 153 -17.91 8.68 -12.29
C LYS A 153 -16.56 9.35 -12.04
N SER A 154 -15.88 8.93 -10.98
CA SER A 154 -14.49 9.25 -10.74
C SER A 154 -13.68 8.36 -11.67
N GLU A 155 -13.05 8.96 -12.68
CA GLU A 155 -12.25 8.24 -13.68
C GLU A 155 -10.91 7.72 -13.14
N ASN A 156 -10.59 7.87 -11.85
CA ASN A 156 -9.42 7.23 -11.23
C ASN A 156 -9.58 7.06 -9.71
N PRO A 157 -9.92 5.85 -9.26
CA PRO A 157 -9.37 5.35 -8.01
C PRO A 157 -8.64 4.03 -8.28
N ILE A 158 -7.34 4.01 -7.95
CA ILE A 158 -6.57 2.78 -7.77
C ILE A 158 -7.17 2.09 -6.54
N PHE A 159 -8.19 1.26 -6.76
CA PHE A 159 -8.62 0.29 -5.76
C PHE A 159 -7.62 -0.86 -5.85
N LEU A 160 -6.66 -0.90 -4.92
CA LEU A 160 -6.09 -2.18 -4.53
C LEU A 160 -7.30 -3.05 -4.12
N SER A 161 -7.37 -4.27 -4.65
CA SER A 161 -8.36 -5.27 -4.29
C SER A 161 -8.26 -5.55 -2.79
N LEU A 162 -8.91 -4.73 -1.98
CA LEU A 162 -8.95 -4.94 -0.54
C LEU A 162 -9.78 -6.19 -0.30
N GLN A 163 -9.15 -7.14 0.38
CA GLN A 163 -9.81 -8.29 0.98
C GLN A 163 -11.04 -7.80 1.76
N SER A 164 -12.09 -8.63 1.78
CA SER A 164 -13.35 -8.27 2.41
C SER A 164 -13.13 -8.07 3.91
N ILE A 165 -13.02 -6.81 4.34
CA ILE A 165 -13.03 -6.47 5.76
C ILE A 165 -14.43 -6.76 6.29
N VAL A 166 -14.53 -7.73 7.19
CA VAL A 166 -15.77 -8.25 7.74
C VAL A 166 -15.76 -8.19 9.26
N THR A 167 -16.91 -8.42 9.89
CA THR A 167 -17.03 -8.53 11.35
C THR A 167 -17.68 -9.85 11.73
N ALA A 168 -17.52 -10.24 12.99
CA ALA A 168 -18.31 -11.32 13.58
C ALA A 168 -19.82 -11.07 13.36
N GLY A 169 -20.57 -12.14 13.04
CA GLY A 169 -22.00 -12.03 12.75
C GLY A 169 -22.36 -11.37 11.41
N ALA A 170 -21.38 -11.12 10.53
CA ALA A 170 -21.66 -10.68 9.16
C ALA A 170 -22.25 -11.83 8.34
N SER A 171 -23.27 -11.53 7.53
CA SER A 171 -23.83 -12.49 6.58
C SER A 171 -22.87 -12.65 5.40
N VAL A 172 -22.55 -13.87 4.98
CA VAL A 172 -21.66 -14.11 3.83
C VAL A 172 -22.18 -13.42 2.56
N ALA A 173 -23.49 -13.42 2.34
CA ALA A 173 -24.13 -12.73 1.22
C ALA A 173 -23.93 -11.19 1.22
N ASP A 174 -23.64 -10.58 2.37
CA ASP A 174 -23.47 -9.12 2.45
C ASP A 174 -22.17 -8.63 1.82
N PHE A 175 -21.16 -9.50 1.72
CA PHE A 175 -19.81 -9.14 1.27
C PHE A 175 -19.24 -10.06 0.19
N LEU A 176 -19.93 -11.16 -0.17
CA LEU A 176 -19.49 -12.10 -1.18
C LEU A 176 -20.54 -12.26 -2.28
N GLN A 177 -20.11 -12.13 -3.53
CA GLN A 177 -20.90 -12.50 -4.70
C GLN A 177 -20.21 -13.67 -5.42
N LEU A 178 -20.88 -14.82 -5.47
CA LEU A 178 -20.38 -15.98 -6.19
C LEU A 178 -20.82 -15.99 -7.65
N LYS A 179 -19.86 -16.22 -8.55
CA LYS A 179 -20.09 -16.36 -9.98
C LYS A 179 -19.40 -17.61 -10.49
N LEU A 180 -20.13 -18.40 -11.26
CA LEU A 180 -19.58 -19.52 -11.99
C LEU A 180 -19.14 -19.03 -13.38
N TYR A 181 -17.88 -19.29 -13.75
CA TYR A 181 -17.31 -18.95 -15.06
C TYR A 181 -16.97 -20.22 -15.85
N GLN A 182 -17.32 -20.23 -17.14
CA GLN A 182 -17.01 -21.34 -18.04
C GLN A 182 -16.62 -20.84 -19.43
N ASN A 183 -15.80 -21.63 -20.15
CA ASN A 183 -15.46 -21.32 -21.54
C ASN A 183 -16.61 -21.67 -22.50
N GLU A 184 -17.44 -22.66 -22.13
CA GLU A 184 -18.61 -23.09 -22.87
C GLU A 184 -19.86 -22.93 -21.99
N ALA A 185 -21.05 -22.89 -22.60
CA ALA A 185 -22.30 -22.71 -21.85
C ALA A 185 -22.81 -24.01 -21.16
N PHE A 186 -21.93 -25.00 -20.99
CA PHE A 186 -22.24 -26.29 -20.38
C PHE A 186 -21.07 -26.78 -19.50
N ILE A 187 -21.41 -27.39 -18.36
CA ILE A 187 -20.43 -27.87 -17.36
C ILE A 187 -19.82 -29.21 -17.76
N CYS A 188 -20.57 -30.04 -18.51
CA CYS A 188 -20.13 -31.37 -18.92
C CYS A 188 -20.55 -31.68 -20.36
N ARG A 189 -19.96 -32.75 -20.91
CA ARG A 189 -20.16 -33.18 -22.31
C ARG A 189 -21.59 -33.57 -22.66
N CYS A 190 -22.46 -33.85 -21.69
CA CYS A 190 -23.87 -34.12 -21.95
C CYS A 190 -24.60 -32.90 -22.54
N GLN A 191 -24.07 -31.68 -22.38
CA GLN A 191 -24.70 -30.42 -22.80
C GLN A 191 -26.09 -30.16 -22.18
N GLU A 192 -26.42 -30.90 -21.11
CA GLU A 192 -27.67 -30.80 -20.39
C GLU A 192 -27.63 -29.73 -19.30
N THR A 193 -28.77 -29.49 -18.65
CA THR A 193 -28.84 -28.66 -17.44
C THR A 193 -28.12 -29.33 -16.27
N PHE A 194 -27.65 -28.50 -15.33
CA PHE A 194 -27.00 -28.97 -14.12
C PHE A 194 -27.70 -28.41 -12.89
N ASP A 195 -27.77 -29.22 -11.84
CA ASP A 195 -28.27 -28.83 -10.54
C ASP A 195 -27.09 -28.71 -9.57
N ALA A 196 -26.98 -27.60 -8.85
CA ALA A 196 -26.24 -27.62 -7.59
C ALA A 196 -27.08 -28.38 -6.58
N THR A 197 -26.51 -29.48 -6.07
CA THR A 197 -27.17 -30.45 -5.20
C THR A 197 -26.69 -30.36 -3.75
N TYR A 198 -25.50 -29.80 -3.56
CA TYR A 198 -24.86 -29.75 -2.25
C TYR A 198 -23.95 -28.53 -2.15
N VAL A 199 -23.92 -27.95 -0.95
CA VAL A 199 -23.06 -26.82 -0.60
C VAL A 199 -22.41 -27.06 0.76
N LYS A 200 -21.10 -26.86 0.80
CA LYS A 200 -20.32 -26.75 2.04
C LYS A 200 -19.68 -25.38 2.10
N VAL A 201 -19.93 -24.63 3.17
CA VAL A 201 -19.25 -23.38 3.50
C VAL A 201 -18.48 -23.61 4.79
N ALA A 202 -17.16 -23.50 4.72
CA ALA A 202 -16.25 -23.68 5.84
C ALA A 202 -15.47 -22.38 6.09
N LEU A 203 -15.21 -22.12 7.37
CA LEU A 203 -14.33 -21.04 7.81
C LEU A 203 -13.07 -21.66 8.40
N GLU A 204 -11.93 -21.34 7.82
CA GLU A 204 -10.61 -21.77 8.23
C GLU A 204 -9.93 -20.63 9.01
N GLU A 205 -9.44 -20.91 10.21
CA GLU A 205 -8.55 -20.05 10.99
C GLU A 205 -7.12 -20.52 10.77
N HIS A 206 -6.33 -19.72 10.08
CA HIS A 206 -4.90 -19.95 9.90
C HIS A 206 -4.15 -19.22 10.99
N THR A 207 -3.40 -19.95 11.80
CA THR A 207 -2.55 -19.38 12.85
C THR A 207 -1.12 -19.77 12.59
N TRP A 208 -0.19 -18.83 12.63
CA TRP A 208 1.21 -19.14 12.39
C TRP A 208 2.14 -18.30 13.25
N CYS A 209 3.33 -18.83 13.52
CA CYS A 209 4.39 -18.15 14.26
C CYS A 209 5.74 -18.30 13.56
N LYS A 210 6.62 -17.33 13.79
CA LYS A 210 8.00 -17.39 13.31
C LYS A 210 8.85 -18.21 14.28
N VAL A 211 9.63 -19.14 13.76
CA VAL A 211 10.62 -19.91 14.52
C VAL A 211 12.01 -19.54 14.03
N LEU A 212 12.79 -18.89 14.89
CA LEU A 212 14.16 -18.52 14.56
C LEU A 212 15.00 -19.79 14.33
N SER A 213 15.79 -19.78 13.27
CA SER A 213 16.71 -20.86 12.94
C SER A 213 18.15 -20.33 12.83
N LYS A 214 19.13 -21.23 12.65
CA LYS A 214 20.52 -20.80 12.38
C LYS A 214 20.65 -20.06 11.04
N VAL A 215 19.67 -20.21 10.15
CA VAL A 215 19.69 -19.72 8.78
C VAL A 215 18.36 -19.01 8.49
N GLY A 216 18.18 -17.79 8.98
CA GLY A 216 16.91 -17.06 8.87
C GLY A 216 15.82 -17.60 9.80
N PHE A 217 14.59 -17.68 9.32
CA PHE A 217 13.44 -18.14 10.10
C PHE A 217 12.64 -19.19 9.34
N LYS A 218 11.97 -20.04 10.10
CA LYS A 218 10.96 -20.98 9.64
C LYS A 218 9.60 -20.55 10.17
N VAL A 219 8.54 -21.19 9.69
CA VAL A 219 7.18 -20.94 10.19
C VAL A 219 6.58 -22.23 10.71
N GLN A 220 5.86 -22.15 11.83
CA GLN A 220 4.91 -23.19 12.22
C GLN A 220 3.51 -22.65 11.90
N GLU A 221 2.67 -23.46 11.27
CA GLU A 221 1.31 -23.10 10.88
C GLU A 221 0.33 -24.18 11.36
N GLU A 222 -0.83 -23.74 11.81
CA GLU A 222 -1.97 -24.59 12.14
C GLU A 222 -3.22 -24.02 11.45
N VAL A 223 -3.97 -24.89 10.78
CA VAL A 223 -5.27 -24.57 10.19
C VAL A 223 -6.35 -25.27 11.00
N ARG A 224 -7.25 -24.49 11.58
CA ARG A 224 -8.44 -25.01 12.27
C ARG A 224 -9.66 -24.67 11.43
N GLU A 225 -10.57 -25.62 11.26
CA GLU A 225 -11.77 -25.44 10.42
C GLU A 225 -13.03 -25.54 11.27
N ILE A 226 -14.02 -24.72 10.94
CA ILE A 226 -15.41 -24.94 11.32
C ILE A 226 -16.30 -24.94 10.07
N THR A 227 -17.35 -25.75 10.11
CA THR A 227 -18.36 -25.78 9.05
C THR A 227 -19.48 -24.81 9.39
N LEU A 228 -19.68 -23.79 8.57
CA LEU A 228 -20.74 -22.79 8.72
C LEU A 228 -22.05 -23.25 8.08
N ARG A 229 -21.94 -24.01 6.99
CA ARG A 229 -23.07 -24.58 6.26
C ARG A 229 -22.65 -25.87 5.59
N ASP A 230 -23.48 -26.89 5.71
CA ASP A 230 -23.30 -28.19 5.08
C ASP A 230 -24.69 -28.76 4.84
N LYS A 231 -25.19 -28.60 3.62
CA LYS A 231 -26.59 -28.88 3.27
C LYS A 231 -26.73 -29.34 1.84
N GLU A 232 -27.64 -30.29 1.64
CA GLU A 232 -28.26 -30.52 0.35
C GLU A 232 -29.08 -29.28 -0.06
N ILE A 233 -29.00 -28.97 -1.34
CA ILE A 233 -29.67 -27.84 -1.98
C ILE A 233 -30.19 -28.31 -3.32
N TYR A 234 -31.16 -27.60 -3.88
CA TYR A 234 -31.64 -27.88 -5.22
C TYR A 234 -31.74 -26.58 -5.99
N PHE A 235 -30.71 -26.30 -6.79
CA PHE A 235 -30.67 -25.11 -7.62
C PHE A 235 -30.27 -25.45 -9.05
N THR A 236 -31.22 -25.33 -9.99
CA THR A 236 -31.04 -25.66 -11.39
C THR A 236 -30.45 -24.50 -12.19
N PHE A 237 -29.31 -24.73 -12.83
CA PHE A 237 -28.70 -23.81 -13.79
C PHE A 237 -29.22 -24.12 -15.19
N LYS A 238 -30.10 -23.25 -15.70
CA LYS A 238 -30.57 -23.30 -17.08
C LYS A 238 -29.53 -22.66 -18.00
N LYS A 239 -29.32 -23.25 -19.18
CA LYS A 239 -28.42 -22.71 -20.23
C LYS A 239 -28.73 -21.23 -20.57
N SER A 240 -30.01 -20.87 -20.61
CA SER A 240 -30.47 -19.49 -20.87
C SER A 240 -30.12 -18.49 -19.76
N GLY A 241 -29.74 -18.96 -18.57
CA GLY A 241 -29.32 -18.10 -17.46
C GLY A 241 -27.88 -17.62 -17.56
N PHE A 242 -27.04 -18.28 -18.39
CA PHE A 242 -25.67 -17.86 -18.61
C PHE A 242 -25.61 -16.60 -19.47
N LYS A 243 -24.82 -15.63 -19.02
CA LYS A 243 -24.52 -14.39 -19.74
C LYS A 243 -23.15 -14.49 -20.39
N THR A 244 -23.02 -14.01 -21.61
CA THR A 244 -21.71 -13.87 -22.27
C THR A 244 -20.92 -12.73 -21.63
N ASP A 245 -19.72 -13.04 -21.16
CA ASP A 245 -18.73 -12.11 -20.59
C ASP A 245 -17.44 -12.21 -21.42
N GLY A 246 -17.45 -11.54 -22.57
CA GLY A 246 -16.38 -11.65 -23.57
C GLY A 246 -16.32 -13.05 -24.20
N SER A 247 -15.22 -13.76 -23.97
CA SER A 247 -15.01 -15.14 -24.46
C SER A 247 -15.51 -16.22 -23.51
N ARG A 248 -16.18 -15.85 -22.41
CA ARG A 248 -16.65 -16.77 -21.38
C ARG A 248 -18.15 -16.64 -21.14
N PHE A 249 -18.72 -17.64 -20.52
CA PHE A 249 -20.07 -17.64 -19.99
C PHE A 249 -20.01 -17.50 -18.46
N SER A 250 -20.90 -16.69 -17.90
CA SER A 250 -21.01 -16.50 -16.46
C SER A 250 -22.45 -16.55 -15.96
N ILE A 251 -22.65 -17.08 -14.75
CA ILE A 251 -23.93 -17.04 -14.05
C ILE A 251 -23.69 -16.72 -12.57
N ASN A 252 -24.53 -15.85 -12.02
CA ASN A 252 -24.51 -15.55 -10.59
C ASN A 252 -25.17 -16.72 -9.85
N ILE A 253 -24.52 -17.18 -8.77
CA ILE A 253 -25.11 -18.14 -7.85
C ILE A 253 -26.00 -17.37 -6.87
N ASN A 254 -27.22 -17.85 -6.63
CA ASN A 254 -28.14 -17.20 -5.69
C ASN A 254 -27.52 -17.22 -4.28
N ASP A 255 -27.52 -16.08 -3.61
CA ASP A 255 -26.97 -15.92 -2.27
C ASP A 255 -27.55 -16.91 -1.26
N GLU A 256 -28.84 -17.28 -1.38
CA GLU A 256 -29.52 -18.26 -0.51
C GLU A 256 -28.83 -19.64 -0.47
N VAL A 257 -28.09 -19.98 -1.54
CA VAL A 257 -27.32 -21.22 -1.65
C VAL A 257 -26.21 -21.27 -0.61
N PHE A 258 -25.44 -20.19 -0.48
CA PHE A 258 -24.23 -20.16 0.36
C PHE A 258 -24.35 -19.26 1.59
N ASN A 259 -25.46 -18.52 1.74
CA ASN A 259 -25.59 -17.57 2.82
C ASN A 259 -25.59 -18.27 4.19
N CYS A 260 -24.76 -17.76 5.09
CA CYS A 260 -24.64 -18.11 6.49
C CYS A 260 -24.03 -16.91 7.22
N GLU A 261 -24.07 -16.91 8.55
CA GLU A 261 -23.45 -15.85 9.35
C GLU A 261 -22.07 -16.30 9.84
N LEU A 262 -21.11 -15.39 9.86
CA LEU A 262 -19.84 -15.61 10.53
C LEU A 262 -20.08 -15.77 12.05
N PRO A 263 -19.43 -16.73 12.74
CA PRO A 263 -19.61 -16.89 14.17
C PRO A 263 -19.00 -15.71 14.94
N ASN A 264 -19.13 -15.74 16.27
CA ASN A 264 -18.43 -14.81 17.13
C ASN A 264 -16.91 -15.12 17.14
N ILE A 265 -16.20 -14.58 16.14
CA ILE A 265 -14.77 -14.76 15.93
C ILE A 265 -14.02 -13.44 16.16
N GLY A 266 -12.83 -13.55 16.74
CA GLY A 266 -11.93 -12.45 17.01
C GLY A 266 -11.24 -11.95 15.76
N PRO A 267 -10.56 -10.79 15.83
CA PRO A 267 -10.00 -10.13 14.66
C PRO A 267 -8.84 -10.89 14.02
N SER A 268 -8.67 -10.75 12.71
CA SER A 268 -7.40 -11.04 12.04
C SER A 268 -6.33 -10.11 12.63
N PHE A 269 -5.19 -10.67 13.02
CA PHE A 269 -4.13 -9.90 13.67
C PHE A 269 -2.75 -10.43 13.34
N ILE A 270 -1.76 -9.56 13.46
CA ILE A 270 -0.35 -9.93 13.36
C ILE A 270 0.40 -9.26 14.51
N SER A 271 1.11 -10.06 15.29
CA SER A 271 2.04 -9.63 16.33
C SER A 271 3.47 -10.03 15.93
N ASP A 272 4.45 -9.71 16.77
CA ASP A 272 5.80 -10.22 16.54
C ASP A 272 5.91 -11.74 16.78
N ASP A 273 5.07 -12.30 17.65
CA ASP A 273 5.14 -13.71 18.05
C ASP A 273 4.24 -14.61 17.19
N CYS A 274 3.07 -14.12 16.81
CA CYS A 274 2.01 -14.90 16.18
C CYS A 274 1.18 -14.04 15.22
N ALA A 275 0.64 -14.67 14.19
CA ALA A 275 -0.37 -14.09 13.33
C ALA A 275 -1.58 -15.01 13.22
N ARG A 276 -2.73 -14.40 12.94
CA ARG A 276 -3.97 -15.09 12.63
C ARG A 276 -4.67 -14.42 11.45
N THR A 277 -5.09 -15.23 10.49
CA THR A 277 -5.95 -14.83 9.38
C THR A 277 -7.09 -15.83 9.20
N TYR A 278 -8.12 -15.44 8.46
CA TYR A 278 -9.24 -16.33 8.15
C TYR A 278 -9.40 -16.52 6.66
N THR A 279 -9.84 -17.72 6.26
CA THR A 279 -10.17 -18.07 4.89
C THR A 279 -11.58 -18.64 4.88
N LEU A 280 -12.45 -18.10 4.02
CA LEU A 280 -13.76 -18.68 3.77
C LEU A 280 -13.66 -19.59 2.55
N ARG A 281 -13.93 -20.89 2.72
CA ARG A 281 -13.94 -21.88 1.66
C ARG A 281 -15.39 -22.27 1.33
N ILE A 282 -15.72 -22.28 0.05
CA ILE A 282 -17.04 -22.66 -0.45
C ILE A 282 -16.89 -23.76 -1.48
N GLU A 283 -17.59 -24.86 -1.24
CA GLU A 283 -17.63 -26.02 -2.11
C GLU A 283 -19.04 -26.25 -2.59
N LEU A 284 -19.20 -26.44 -3.90
CA LEU A 284 -20.47 -26.69 -4.55
C LEU A 284 -20.37 -27.96 -5.38
N THR A 285 -21.28 -28.89 -5.15
CA THR A 285 -21.39 -30.12 -5.95
C THR A 285 -22.53 -30.01 -6.95
N PHE A 286 -22.18 -30.16 -8.22
CA PHE A 286 -23.07 -30.11 -9.35
C PHE A 286 -23.34 -31.52 -9.87
N TYR A 287 -24.59 -31.79 -10.23
CA TYR A 287 -24.99 -33.00 -10.96
C TYR A 287 -25.64 -32.62 -12.28
N CYS A 288 -25.33 -33.39 -13.31
CA CYS A 288 -26.05 -33.35 -14.57
C CYS A 288 -27.45 -33.95 -14.37
N THR A 289 -28.50 -33.36 -14.94
CA THR A 289 -29.87 -33.87 -14.82
C THR A 289 -30.06 -35.28 -15.39
N THR A 290 -29.13 -35.76 -16.23
CA THR A 290 -29.10 -37.16 -16.70
C THR A 290 -28.57 -38.15 -15.66
N GLY A 291 -28.06 -37.66 -14.53
CA GLY A 291 -27.42 -38.46 -13.47
C GLY A 291 -26.05 -39.03 -13.84
N LYS A 292 -25.54 -38.78 -15.05
CA LYS A 292 -24.31 -39.42 -15.57
C LYS A 292 -23.02 -38.73 -15.15
N CYS A 293 -23.08 -37.49 -14.70
CA CYS A 293 -21.90 -36.68 -14.39
C CYS A 293 -22.11 -35.90 -13.10
N SER A 294 -21.09 -35.87 -12.25
CA SER A 294 -20.99 -34.96 -11.11
C SER A 294 -19.65 -34.24 -11.12
N SER A 295 -19.60 -33.06 -10.52
CA SER A 295 -18.38 -32.30 -10.32
C SER A 295 -18.50 -31.46 -9.05
N THR A 296 -17.44 -31.40 -8.26
CA THR A 296 -17.35 -30.50 -7.11
C THR A 296 -16.37 -29.39 -7.44
N LEU A 297 -16.82 -28.14 -7.30
CA LEU A 297 -15.99 -26.96 -7.44
C LEU A 297 -15.76 -26.36 -6.07
N SER A 298 -14.53 -25.96 -5.78
CA SER A 298 -14.13 -25.31 -4.53
C SER A 298 -13.48 -23.97 -4.83
N THR A 299 -13.78 -22.96 -4.02
CA THR A 299 -13.16 -21.65 -4.07
C THR A 299 -12.93 -21.12 -2.67
N SER A 300 -11.91 -20.29 -2.48
CA SER A 300 -11.59 -19.70 -1.19
C SER A 300 -11.31 -18.20 -1.31
N ILE A 301 -11.64 -17.46 -0.25
CA ILE A 301 -11.36 -16.03 -0.13
C ILE A 301 -10.82 -15.71 1.26
N ASN A 302 -9.75 -14.93 1.32
CA ASN A 302 -9.20 -14.45 2.59
C ASN A 302 -10.10 -13.37 3.18
N LEU A 303 -10.37 -13.47 4.47
CA LEU A 303 -11.18 -12.53 5.24
C LEU A 303 -10.32 -11.73 6.22
N ASP A 304 -10.49 -10.42 6.16
CA ASP A 304 -9.91 -9.49 7.12
C ASP A 304 -10.92 -9.20 8.22
N VAL A 305 -10.97 -10.05 9.25
CA VAL A 305 -11.92 -9.89 10.35
C VAL A 305 -11.49 -8.70 11.20
N ALA A 306 -12.33 -7.67 11.26
CA ALA A 306 -12.06 -6.44 11.97
C ALA A 306 -12.67 -6.42 13.38
N ILE A 307 -12.01 -5.69 14.28
CA ILE A 307 -12.59 -5.32 15.58
C ILE A 307 -13.51 -4.10 15.42
N GLU A 308 -14.68 -4.14 16.05
CA GLU A 308 -15.67 -3.06 16.03
C GLU A 308 -15.36 -1.92 17.02
N ASN A 309 -14.28 -1.19 16.77
CA ASN A 309 -13.86 -0.05 17.59
C ASN A 309 -14.81 1.17 17.50
N HIS A 310 -15.64 1.27 16.46
CA HIS A 310 -16.55 2.40 16.22
C HIS A 310 -17.61 2.60 17.30
N VAL A 311 -17.85 1.56 18.12
CA VAL A 311 -18.75 1.59 19.28
C VAL A 311 -18.08 2.27 20.48
N SER A 312 -16.74 2.24 20.55
CA SER A 312 -15.99 2.94 21.58
C SER A 312 -16.13 4.45 21.44
N THR A 313 -16.24 5.14 22.57
CA THR A 313 -16.21 6.61 22.64
C THR A 313 -14.79 7.17 22.65
N PHE A 314 -13.77 6.31 22.65
CA PHE A 314 -12.37 6.71 22.69
C PHE A 314 -12.02 7.65 21.52
N LYS A 315 -11.36 8.76 21.87
CA LYS A 315 -10.75 9.70 20.92
C LYS A 315 -9.41 10.14 21.50
N PRO A 316 -8.33 10.24 20.70
CA PRO A 316 -7.08 10.77 21.20
C PRO A 316 -7.24 12.26 21.57
N LEU A 317 -6.61 12.69 22.66
CA LEU A 317 -6.65 14.07 23.15
C LEU A 317 -6.17 15.09 22.10
N LYS A 318 -5.20 14.68 21.29
CA LYS A 318 -4.70 15.43 20.14
C LYS A 318 -4.67 14.47 18.96
N GLN A 319 -5.23 14.91 17.83
CA GLN A 319 -5.14 14.19 16.58
C GLN A 319 -4.29 15.00 15.60
N PRO A 320 -2.98 14.72 15.48
CA PRO A 320 -2.14 15.36 14.49
C PRO A 320 -2.76 15.20 13.09
N GLN A 321 -2.72 16.28 12.31
CA GLN A 321 -3.10 16.22 10.92
C GLN A 321 -1.87 15.92 10.07
N ARG A 322 -2.01 14.96 9.15
CA ARG A 322 -1.00 14.74 8.13
C ARG A 322 -0.81 16.02 7.31
N LYS A 323 0.35 16.66 7.44
CA LYS A 323 0.65 17.94 6.75
C LYS A 323 1.21 17.78 5.35
N GLN A 324 1.99 16.74 5.10
CA GLN A 324 2.71 16.55 3.86
C GLN A 324 3.20 15.12 3.72
N THR A 325 3.95 14.90 2.65
CA THR A 325 4.02 13.64 1.96
C THR A 325 5.22 13.65 1.04
N LEU A 326 6.11 12.70 1.19
CA LEU A 326 7.39 12.73 0.52
C LEU A 326 7.66 11.37 -0.10
N LEU A 327 7.63 11.30 -1.42
CA LEU A 327 7.94 10.08 -2.14
C LEU A 327 9.36 10.21 -2.71
N PHE A 328 10.26 9.38 -2.22
CA PHE A 328 11.62 9.27 -2.74
C PHE A 328 11.77 7.97 -3.51
N PHE A 329 12.47 8.04 -4.63
CA PHE A 329 12.92 6.88 -5.37
C PHE A 329 14.43 6.91 -5.43
N ASP A 330 15.06 5.96 -4.75
CA ASP A 330 16.49 5.75 -4.82
C ASP A 330 16.75 4.39 -5.47
N LYS A 331 17.65 4.37 -6.47
CA LYS A 331 18.22 3.12 -6.97
C LYS A 331 19.44 2.83 -6.11
N ILE A 332 19.30 1.90 -5.18
CA ILE A 332 20.37 1.48 -4.28
C ILE A 332 20.94 0.16 -4.83
N PRO A 333 22.26 0.06 -5.05
CA PRO A 333 22.88 -1.20 -5.44
C PRO A 333 22.54 -2.28 -4.41
N MET A 334 22.27 -3.50 -4.87
CA MET A 334 22.06 -4.62 -3.96
C MET A 334 23.39 -4.95 -3.28
N THR A 335 23.49 -4.65 -1.99
CA THR A 335 24.65 -4.94 -1.14
C THR A 335 24.24 -5.88 -0.01
N PRO A 336 25.20 -6.53 0.69
CA PRO A 336 24.90 -7.22 1.93
C PRO A 336 24.12 -6.34 2.92
N ASN A 337 24.47 -5.05 3.01
CA ASN A 337 23.87 -4.10 3.95
C ASN A 337 22.65 -3.34 3.38
N ILE A 338 21.94 -3.90 2.40
CA ILE A 338 20.89 -3.18 1.64
C ILE A 338 19.86 -2.48 2.53
N VAL A 339 19.46 -3.09 3.64
CA VAL A 339 18.46 -2.51 4.55
C VAL A 339 19.02 -1.27 5.27
N SER A 340 20.29 -1.32 5.69
CA SER A 340 21.00 -0.16 6.27
C SER A 340 21.25 0.93 5.24
N ASP A 341 21.58 0.56 4.00
CA ASP A 341 21.80 1.51 2.90
C ASP A 341 20.49 2.24 2.56
N VAL A 342 19.36 1.52 2.50
CA VAL A 342 18.01 2.09 2.31
C VAL A 342 17.65 3.03 3.46
N ALA A 343 17.85 2.61 4.71
CA ALA A 343 17.56 3.44 5.88
C ALA A 343 18.40 4.72 5.89
N SER A 344 19.69 4.61 5.60
CA SER A 344 20.63 5.74 5.55
C SER A 344 20.29 6.71 4.42
N SER A 345 19.95 6.19 3.23
CA SER A 345 19.48 7.01 2.11
C SER A 345 18.20 7.75 2.49
N THR A 346 17.23 7.06 3.08
CA THR A 346 15.95 7.64 3.50
C THR A 346 16.14 8.74 4.57
N ALA A 347 17.00 8.51 5.56
CA ALA A 347 17.35 9.51 6.58
C ALA A 347 18.04 10.74 5.96
N LEU A 348 18.98 10.53 5.04
CA LEU A 348 19.62 11.61 4.31
C LEU A 348 18.63 12.41 3.46
N ARG A 349 17.64 11.75 2.84
CA ARG A 349 16.60 12.43 2.04
C ARG A 349 15.65 13.25 2.90
N THR A 350 15.17 12.67 3.99
CA THR A 350 14.19 13.31 4.89
C THR A 350 14.78 14.55 5.58
N THR A 351 16.06 14.52 5.96
CA THR A 351 16.77 15.69 6.51
C THR A 351 16.96 16.83 5.49
N ASN A 352 16.95 16.51 4.19
CA ASN A 352 17.28 17.44 3.11
C ASN A 352 16.07 17.97 2.32
N VAL A 353 14.82 17.62 2.68
CA VAL A 353 13.64 18.09 1.92
C VAL A 353 13.33 19.56 2.19
N PRO A 354 13.49 20.45 1.20
CA PRO A 354 12.91 21.79 1.27
C PRO A 354 11.48 21.72 0.75
N GLN A 355 10.52 22.30 1.46
CA GLN A 355 9.14 22.45 0.98
C GLN A 355 9.12 23.37 -0.26
N CYS A 356 9.03 22.86 -1.50
CA CYS A 356 9.36 23.68 -2.68
C CYS A 356 8.20 24.52 -3.27
N LEU A 357 6.94 24.27 -2.91
CA LEU A 357 5.82 25.01 -3.49
C LEU A 357 5.68 26.42 -2.90
N GLY A 358 5.59 27.41 -3.78
CA GLY A 358 5.39 28.81 -3.39
C GLY A 358 6.61 29.48 -2.75
N LEU A 359 7.71 28.73 -2.53
CA LEU A 359 8.97 29.30 -2.06
C LEU A 359 9.72 30.02 -3.17
N ASP A 360 10.45 31.04 -2.76
CA ASP A 360 11.40 31.73 -3.61
C ASP A 360 12.64 30.85 -3.82
N LEU A 361 13.08 30.74 -5.08
CA LEU A 361 14.19 29.88 -5.49
C LEU A 361 15.49 30.11 -4.69
N ASP A 362 15.76 31.35 -4.28
CA ASP A 362 16.94 31.72 -3.50
C ASP A 362 16.93 31.21 -2.06
N LYS A 363 15.81 30.67 -1.57
CA LYS A 363 15.74 30.04 -0.24
C LYS A 363 16.26 28.60 -0.22
N PHE A 364 16.37 27.93 -1.37
CA PHE A 364 16.78 26.52 -1.43
C PHE A 364 17.83 26.22 -2.52
N LEU A 365 18.15 27.17 -3.39
CA LEU A 365 19.22 27.04 -4.38
C LEU A 365 20.33 28.05 -4.07
N THR A 366 21.58 27.59 -3.96
CA THR A 366 22.76 28.46 -3.94
C THR A 366 23.58 28.26 -5.21
N LEU A 367 23.72 29.32 -6.01
CA LEU A 367 24.59 29.30 -7.20
C LEU A 367 25.99 29.79 -6.86
N LYS A 368 27.01 29.00 -7.24
CA LYS A 368 28.43 29.38 -7.13
C LYS A 368 29.07 29.38 -8.51
N VAL A 369 29.96 30.33 -8.75
CA VAL A 369 30.78 30.44 -9.97
C VAL A 369 32.23 30.38 -9.54
N THR A 370 32.98 29.45 -10.13
CA THR A 370 34.43 29.36 -9.96
C THR A 370 35.10 29.91 -11.21
N VAL A 371 35.88 30.98 -11.04
CA VAL A 371 36.64 31.63 -12.11
C VAL A 371 38.10 31.20 -12.02
N PRO A 372 38.71 30.67 -13.10
CA PRO A 372 40.12 30.30 -13.11
C PRO A 372 41.05 31.49 -12.83
N GLU A 373 42.28 31.20 -12.43
CA GLU A 373 43.30 32.21 -12.16
C GLU A 373 43.52 33.15 -13.34
N ASN A 374 43.77 34.43 -13.01
CA ASN A 374 44.02 35.52 -13.96
C ASN A 374 42.89 35.73 -14.99
N GLN A 375 41.65 35.37 -14.64
CA GLN A 375 40.47 35.60 -15.48
C GLN A 375 39.44 36.48 -14.79
N THR A 376 38.71 37.24 -15.60
CA THR A 376 37.50 37.94 -15.16
C THR A 376 36.36 37.53 -16.08
N LEU A 377 35.23 37.17 -15.49
CA LEU A 377 33.99 36.87 -16.20
C LEU A 377 32.94 37.92 -15.88
N LYS A 378 32.39 38.56 -16.91
CA LYS A 378 31.21 39.42 -16.77
C LYS A 378 29.97 38.58 -17.00
N LEU A 379 29.17 38.31 -15.97
CA LEU A 379 27.83 37.76 -16.18
C LEU A 379 27.05 38.81 -16.99
N ILE A 380 26.41 38.39 -18.07
CA ILE A 380 25.63 39.23 -18.97
C ILE A 380 24.20 38.69 -19.18
N GLY A 381 23.92 37.50 -18.67
CA GLY A 381 22.58 36.93 -18.68
C GLY A 381 22.43 35.78 -17.70
N LEU A 382 21.28 35.74 -17.03
CA LEU A 382 20.87 34.64 -16.16
C LEU A 382 19.45 34.25 -16.54
N ARG A 383 19.22 32.95 -16.77
CA ARG A 383 17.91 32.43 -17.11
C ARG A 383 17.63 31.18 -16.29
N VAL A 384 16.45 31.13 -15.68
CA VAL A 384 15.95 29.95 -14.98
C VAL A 384 14.74 29.41 -15.72
N LYS A 385 14.77 28.11 -16.03
CA LYS A 385 13.65 27.39 -16.63
C LYS A 385 13.31 26.17 -15.78
N LEU A 386 12.06 25.75 -15.82
CA LEU A 386 11.61 24.49 -15.27
C LEU A 386 11.09 23.63 -16.41
N LEU A 387 11.56 22.41 -16.53
CA LEU A 387 11.05 21.40 -17.46
C LEU A 387 10.15 20.45 -16.68
N GLN A 388 8.91 20.30 -17.10
CA GLN A 388 8.04 19.18 -16.74
C GLN A 388 8.14 18.12 -17.84
N LYS A 389 8.47 16.88 -17.47
CA LYS A 389 8.45 15.72 -18.35
C LYS A 389 7.34 14.78 -17.90
N LYS A 390 6.35 14.56 -18.76
CA LYS A 390 5.18 13.70 -18.53
C LYS A 390 5.26 12.49 -19.46
N ILE A 391 5.45 11.30 -18.91
CA ILE A 391 5.50 10.03 -19.64
C ILE A 391 4.24 9.25 -19.30
N ARG A 392 3.45 8.88 -20.31
CA ARG A 392 2.33 7.92 -20.15
C ARG A 392 2.76 6.57 -20.68
N VAL A 393 2.55 5.52 -19.89
CA VAL A 393 2.76 4.14 -20.34
C VAL A 393 1.45 3.67 -20.97
N LEU A 394 1.49 3.36 -22.26
CA LEU A 394 0.38 2.86 -23.04
C LEU A 394 0.32 1.32 -22.92
N PRO A 395 -0.85 0.71 -23.21
CA PRO A 395 -0.94 -0.74 -23.33
C PRO A 395 0.13 -1.30 -24.28
N GLY A 396 0.79 -2.39 -23.88
CA GLY A 396 1.89 -2.99 -24.64
C GLY A 396 3.28 -2.39 -24.36
N GLY A 397 3.42 -1.54 -23.34
CA GLY A 397 4.73 -1.04 -22.89
C GLY A 397 5.28 0.16 -23.69
N LEU A 398 4.49 0.71 -24.61
CA LEU A 398 4.86 1.93 -25.34
C LEU A 398 4.79 3.17 -24.42
N HIS A 399 5.56 4.21 -24.74
CA HIS A 399 5.64 5.44 -23.94
C HIS A 399 5.30 6.70 -24.75
N ASP A 400 4.30 7.48 -24.32
CA ASP A 400 4.03 8.84 -24.82
C ASP A 400 4.73 9.86 -23.91
N VAL A 401 5.75 10.56 -24.43
CA VAL A 401 6.57 11.52 -23.67
C VAL A 401 6.23 12.96 -24.09
N LYS A 402 5.69 13.74 -23.16
CA LYS A 402 5.38 15.17 -23.32
C LYS A 402 6.28 16.03 -22.45
N ASN A 403 6.92 17.02 -23.06
CA ASN A 403 7.77 17.98 -22.37
C ASN A 403 7.10 19.37 -22.34
N LYS A 404 7.04 20.00 -21.17
CA LYS A 404 6.50 21.36 -21.01
C LYS A 404 7.52 22.23 -20.27
N TRP A 405 7.88 23.36 -20.88
CA TRP A 405 8.85 24.30 -20.31
C TRP A 405 8.18 25.53 -19.69
N PHE A 406 8.49 25.82 -18.43
CA PHE A 406 8.09 27.04 -17.74
C PHE A 406 9.30 27.98 -17.66
N LYS A 407 9.14 29.22 -18.09
CA LYS A 407 10.17 30.25 -17.96
C LYS A 407 9.99 30.93 -16.60
N LEU A 408 10.78 30.52 -15.59
CA LEU A 408 10.64 31.03 -14.22
C LEU A 408 11.22 32.44 -14.09
N LYS A 409 12.36 32.69 -14.74
CA LYS A 409 12.99 34.00 -14.81
C LYS A 409 13.35 34.34 -16.24
N ARG A 410 12.87 35.50 -16.73
CA ARG A 410 13.29 36.05 -18.03
C ARG A 410 14.77 36.42 -17.96
N ASN A 411 15.45 36.41 -19.10
CA ASN A 411 16.85 36.79 -19.17
C ASN A 411 16.99 38.23 -18.69
N THR A 412 17.54 38.44 -17.50
CA THR A 412 17.82 39.76 -16.98
C THR A 412 19.24 40.12 -17.35
N SER A 413 19.40 41.18 -18.14
CA SER A 413 20.69 41.81 -18.39
C SER A 413 21.21 42.34 -17.05
N GLN A 414 22.19 41.65 -16.48
CA GLN A 414 22.81 42.06 -15.23
C GLN A 414 24.30 41.99 -15.42
N SER A 415 24.98 43.14 -15.37
CA SER A 415 26.44 43.16 -15.39
C SER A 415 26.99 42.99 -13.98
N SER A 416 27.54 41.82 -13.70
CA SER A 416 28.42 41.62 -12.53
C SER A 416 29.71 40.98 -12.97
N PHE A 417 30.81 41.49 -12.43
CA PHE A 417 32.15 40.97 -12.67
C PHE A 417 32.51 39.98 -11.57
N TYR A 418 32.96 38.80 -11.98
CA TYR A 418 33.50 37.77 -11.10
C TYR A 418 34.99 37.67 -11.40
N LYS A 419 35.81 37.91 -10.37
CA LYS A 419 37.27 37.74 -10.41
C LYS A 419 37.63 36.28 -10.10
N THR A 420 38.91 35.94 -10.24
CA THR A 420 39.51 34.66 -9.82
C THR A 420 38.95 34.15 -8.48
N GLY A 421 38.65 32.85 -8.42
CA GLY A 421 38.16 32.16 -7.22
C GLY A 421 36.68 31.77 -7.30
N THR A 422 36.16 31.21 -6.21
CA THR A 422 34.74 30.79 -6.10
C THR A 422 33.91 31.86 -5.41
N THR A 423 32.92 32.39 -6.11
CA THR A 423 32.01 33.41 -5.59
C THR A 423 30.56 32.94 -5.66
N LYS A 424 29.77 33.23 -4.63
CA LYS A 424 28.31 33.01 -4.65
C LYS A 424 27.64 34.08 -5.52
N ILE A 425 26.74 33.67 -6.41
CA ILE A 425 25.83 34.61 -7.06
C ILE A 425 24.77 35.02 -6.03
N ASP A 426 24.54 36.32 -5.88
CA ASP A 426 23.50 36.86 -5.00
C ASP A 426 22.11 36.27 -5.35
N GLY A 427 21.44 35.71 -4.34
CA GLY A 427 20.11 35.09 -4.43
C GLY A 427 19.06 35.98 -5.07
N SER A 428 19.11 37.30 -4.80
CA SER A 428 18.20 38.28 -5.38
C SER A 428 18.20 38.24 -6.92
N ARG A 429 19.34 37.87 -7.52
CA ARG A 429 19.55 37.82 -8.98
C ARG A 429 18.85 36.66 -9.66
N TYR A 430 18.52 35.60 -8.94
CA TYR A 430 17.76 34.45 -9.47
C TYR A 430 16.49 34.13 -8.68
N ARG A 431 16.12 34.99 -7.73
CA ARG A 431 14.80 34.95 -7.08
C ARG A 431 13.68 34.88 -8.11
N CYS A 432 12.91 33.81 -8.06
CA CYS A 432 11.68 33.57 -8.78
C CYS A 432 10.85 32.53 -8.02
N LYS A 433 9.52 32.64 -8.09
CA LYS A 433 8.63 31.64 -7.49
C LYS A 433 8.51 30.43 -8.42
N ILE A 434 8.50 29.24 -7.83
CA ILE A 434 8.08 28.03 -8.55
C ILE A 434 6.58 28.17 -8.87
N PRO A 435 6.18 28.00 -10.15
CA PRO A 435 4.79 28.11 -10.55
C PRO A 435 3.99 26.97 -9.93
N ASN A 436 2.69 27.20 -9.69
CA ASN A 436 1.80 26.13 -9.29
C ASN A 436 1.67 25.14 -10.47
N VAL A 437 2.19 23.94 -10.30
CA VAL A 437 2.26 22.89 -11.32
C VAL A 437 1.70 21.59 -10.74
N GLU A 438 1.36 20.63 -11.62
CA GLU A 438 1.00 19.28 -11.18
C GLU A 438 2.10 18.71 -10.24
N PRO A 439 1.75 17.83 -9.29
CA PRO A 439 2.76 17.19 -8.48
C PRO A 439 3.61 16.26 -9.36
N SER A 440 4.82 15.96 -8.92
CA SER A 440 5.58 14.82 -9.42
C SER A 440 4.76 13.55 -9.16
N ILE A 441 4.61 12.72 -10.18
CA ILE A 441 3.86 11.46 -10.11
C ILE A 441 4.80 10.36 -10.62
N LEU A 442 4.84 9.22 -9.95
CA LEU A 442 5.40 8.01 -10.54
C LEU A 442 4.46 6.85 -10.25
N SER A 443 3.84 6.34 -11.31
CA SER A 443 2.91 5.22 -11.29
C SER A 443 3.15 4.35 -12.52
N ASN A 444 2.61 3.13 -12.52
CA ASN A 444 2.75 2.19 -13.65
C ASN A 444 2.21 2.74 -14.97
N GLY A 445 1.27 3.70 -14.94
CA GLY A 445 0.68 4.31 -16.14
C GLY A 445 1.16 5.73 -16.46
N LEU A 446 1.82 6.42 -15.51
CA LEU A 446 2.12 7.84 -15.61
C LEU A 446 3.32 8.23 -14.74
N LEU A 447 4.31 8.87 -15.37
CA LEU A 447 5.43 9.55 -14.71
C LEU A 447 5.35 11.05 -15.03
N ILE A 448 5.38 11.92 -14.01
CA ILE A 448 5.55 13.36 -14.11
C ILE A 448 6.79 13.72 -13.30
N THR A 449 7.82 14.25 -13.94
CA THR A 449 9.06 14.70 -13.28
C THR A 449 9.37 16.14 -13.64
N TYR A 450 10.09 16.82 -12.75
CA TYR A 450 10.51 18.19 -12.96
C TYR A 450 12.02 18.33 -12.91
N ARG A 451 12.58 19.14 -13.80
CA ARG A 451 13.99 19.50 -13.82
C ARG A 451 14.17 21.00 -13.97
N LEU A 452 14.77 21.63 -12.97
CA LEU A 452 15.13 23.03 -12.97
C LEU A 452 16.44 23.24 -13.70
N PHE A 453 16.43 24.04 -14.76
CA PHE A 453 17.61 24.42 -15.50
C PHE A 453 18.00 25.87 -15.21
N VAL A 454 19.26 26.06 -14.84
CA VAL A 454 19.88 27.37 -14.68
C VAL A 454 20.89 27.56 -15.80
N PHE A 455 20.71 28.62 -16.58
CA PHE A 455 21.60 29.01 -17.65
C PHE A 455 22.25 30.35 -17.30
N LEU A 456 23.58 30.38 -17.36
CA LEU A 456 24.39 31.56 -17.14
C LEU A 456 25.12 31.90 -18.43
N LYS A 457 25.08 33.18 -18.82
CA LYS A 457 25.79 33.72 -19.97
C LYS A 457 26.86 34.67 -19.46
N PHE A 458 28.12 34.34 -19.69
CA PHE A 458 29.26 35.16 -19.34
C PHE A 458 29.91 35.76 -20.58
N GLN A 459 30.51 36.93 -20.43
CA GLN A 459 31.40 37.56 -21.39
C GLN A 459 32.82 37.54 -20.83
N LYS A 460 33.75 37.00 -21.61
CA LYS A 460 35.19 36.95 -21.33
C LYS A 460 35.91 37.59 -22.50
N LYS A 461 36.46 38.80 -22.30
CA LYS A 461 36.98 39.64 -23.39
C LYS A 461 35.87 39.80 -24.48
N ASN A 462 36.16 39.45 -25.73
CA ASN A 462 35.22 39.51 -26.86
C ASN A 462 34.47 38.19 -27.12
N LYS A 463 34.62 37.18 -26.24
CA LYS A 463 33.95 35.88 -26.38
C LYS A 463 32.82 35.73 -25.37
N THR A 464 31.73 35.12 -25.81
CA THR A 464 30.60 34.73 -24.94
C THR A 464 30.73 33.27 -24.55
N VAL A 465 30.54 32.97 -23.27
CA VAL A 465 30.54 31.61 -22.71
C VAL A 465 29.16 31.33 -22.12
N PHE A 466 28.61 30.15 -22.41
CA PHE A 466 27.34 29.69 -21.86
C PHE A 466 27.58 28.51 -20.92
N LEU A 467 27.05 28.59 -19.71
CA LEU A 467 27.06 27.51 -18.74
C LEU A 467 25.61 27.14 -18.42
N GLY A 468 25.32 25.84 -18.36
CA GLY A 468 24.00 25.33 -18.02
C GLY A 468 24.12 24.17 -17.05
N ASN A 469 23.29 24.16 -16.01
CA ASN A 469 23.15 23.01 -15.13
C ASN A 469 21.66 22.73 -14.85
N GLY A 470 21.33 21.47 -14.59
CA GLY A 470 19.96 21.00 -14.39
C GLY A 470 19.82 20.15 -13.14
N ILE A 471 18.94 20.55 -12.22
CA ILE A 471 18.66 19.89 -10.94
C ILE A 471 17.25 19.30 -10.99
N ASN A 472 17.07 18.05 -10.56
CA ASN A 472 15.73 17.46 -10.46
C ASN A 472 14.98 18.08 -9.28
N LEU A 473 13.70 18.37 -9.48
CA LEU A 473 12.81 18.88 -8.45
C LEU A 473 11.64 17.92 -8.27
N ASP A 474 11.26 17.69 -7.02
CA ASP A 474 10.01 17.04 -6.68
C ASP A 474 8.96 18.11 -6.39
N MET A 475 7.98 18.21 -7.30
CA MET A 475 6.85 19.09 -7.12
C MET A 475 5.80 18.36 -6.31
N MET A 476 5.26 19.02 -5.31
CA MET A 476 4.14 18.51 -4.54
C MET A 476 2.93 19.36 -4.86
N THR A 477 1.74 18.98 -4.41
CA THR A 477 0.61 19.90 -4.24
C THR A 477 0.48 20.23 -2.75
N ASN A 478 -0.21 21.31 -2.40
CA ASN A 478 -0.49 21.65 -0.99
C ASN A 478 -1.45 20.64 -0.30
N GLU A 479 -1.70 19.48 -0.92
CA GLU A 479 -2.67 18.46 -0.53
C GLU A 479 -2.00 17.07 -0.70
N THR A 480 -2.15 16.17 0.29
CA THR A 480 -1.06 15.35 0.89
C THR A 480 -1.27 13.80 0.86
N SER A 481 -0.31 12.94 0.44
CA SER A 481 -0.02 11.54 1.00
C SER A 481 1.33 10.82 0.57
N CYS A 482 2.25 10.50 1.51
CA CYS A 482 3.63 9.96 1.43
C CYS A 482 3.59 8.49 1.04
N LEU A 483 4.41 8.08 0.08
CA LEU A 483 4.58 6.68 -0.29
C LEU A 483 6.09 6.41 -0.38
N VAL A 484 6.52 5.23 0.02
CA VAL A 484 7.78 4.63 -0.43
C VAL A 484 7.36 3.22 -0.79
N SER A 485 7.48 2.86 -2.06
CA SER A 485 7.32 1.49 -2.52
C SER A 485 8.58 1.17 -3.31
N PRO A 486 9.36 0.15 -2.94
CA PRO A 486 10.46 -0.29 -3.77
C PRO A 486 9.90 -0.74 -5.13
N PRO A 487 10.60 -0.48 -6.26
CA PRO A 487 10.15 -0.99 -7.54
C PRO A 487 10.02 -2.51 -7.47
N SER A 488 8.95 -3.06 -8.03
CA SER A 488 8.84 -4.49 -8.28
C SER A 488 9.99 -4.90 -9.21
N TYR A 489 10.90 -5.73 -8.71
CA TYR A 489 11.95 -6.34 -9.51
C TYR A 489 11.30 -7.37 -10.43
N SER A 490 11.18 -7.04 -11.72
CA SER A 490 10.98 -8.04 -12.75
C SER A 490 12.35 -8.51 -13.24
N GLU A 491 12.51 -9.83 -13.34
CA GLU A 491 13.66 -10.45 -13.98
C GLU A 491 13.79 -9.94 -15.42
N GLY A 492 15.03 -9.58 -15.80
CA GLY A 492 15.45 -9.31 -17.16
C GLY A 492 16.55 -10.29 -17.54
#